data_AF-A0A2S7TWN1-F1
#
_entry.id   AF-A0A2S7TWN1-F1
#
_cell.length_a   1.000
_cell.length_b   1.000
_cell.length_c   1.000
_cell.angle_alpha   90.00
_cell.angle_beta   90.00
_cell.angle_gamma   90.00
#
_symmetry.space_group_name_H-M   'P 1'
#
loop_
_entity.id
_entity.type
_entity.pdbx_description
1 polymer ?
#
loop_
_entity_poly.entity_id
_entity_poly.type
_entity_poly.pdbx_seq_one_letter_code
_entity_poly.pdbx_strand_id
1 'polypeptide(L)'
;MKNGKGKNLSFDHHKKAPYENLFCNIDVGEGSQIWRCGGGRDLGKHRGTFWCIRSEKEIKWPNSNFGPGSVNVVGVKTSSKSVKDLSGKWLENIPPDELYPKDLHAAQLQLRLRKSSKLRSR
;
A
#
# COMPACT_ATOMS: atom_id res chain seq x y z
N MET A 1 1.13 3.42 -7.70
CA MET A 1 2.29 2.77 -8.38
C MET A 1 2.11 1.26 -8.31
N LYS A 2 2.49 0.50 -9.33
CA LYS A 2 2.42 -0.96 -9.31
C LYS A 2 3.65 -1.59 -9.94
N ASN A 3 4.03 -2.79 -9.48
CA ASN A 3 5.12 -3.60 -10.03
C ASN A 3 6.46 -2.85 -10.05
N GLY A 4 7.32 -3.13 -9.09
CA GLY A 4 8.63 -2.50 -9.03
C GLY A 4 9.54 -3.16 -8.02
N LYS A 5 10.83 -2.87 -8.13
CA LYS A 5 11.85 -3.32 -7.19
C LYS A 5 12.89 -2.22 -6.98
N GLY A 6 13.40 -2.12 -5.76
CA GLY A 6 14.58 -1.32 -5.45
C GLY A 6 15.38 -1.90 -4.29
N LYS A 7 16.51 -1.28 -3.96
CA LYS A 7 17.40 -1.77 -2.90
C LYS A 7 16.90 -1.43 -1.49
N ASN A 8 16.31 -0.25 -1.29
CA ASN A 8 15.72 0.19 -0.02
C ASN A 8 14.77 1.37 -0.28
N LEU A 9 13.63 1.08 -0.91
CA LEU A 9 12.69 2.11 -1.38
C LEU A 9 11.94 2.78 -0.22
N SER A 10 11.59 4.04 -0.42
CA SER A 10 10.68 4.81 0.41
C SER A 10 9.45 5.23 -0.37
N PHE A 11 8.27 5.23 0.25
CA PHE A 11 7.05 5.75 -0.37
C PHE A 11 6.87 7.22 -0.01
N ASP A 12 7.15 8.11 -0.97
CA ASP A 12 6.90 9.55 -0.83
C ASP A 12 5.88 10.01 -1.88
N HIS A 13 4.82 10.66 -1.43
CA HIS A 13 3.73 11.14 -2.28
C HIS A 13 3.04 12.35 -1.67
N HIS A 14 2.34 13.12 -2.51
CA HIS A 14 1.71 14.37 -2.10
C HIS A 14 0.80 14.21 -0.87
N LYS A 15 1.04 15.05 0.13
CA LYS A 15 0.22 15.18 1.36
C LYS A 15 -0.99 16.09 1.16
N LYS A 16 -0.89 17.06 0.23
CA LYS A 16 -1.99 17.94 -0.18
C LYS A 16 -2.80 17.28 -1.30
N ALA A 17 -4.13 17.26 -1.14
CA ALA A 17 -5.05 16.52 -2.00
C ALA A 17 -4.65 15.04 -2.18
N PRO A 18 -4.54 14.26 -1.08
CA PRO A 18 -4.17 12.85 -1.17
C PRO A 18 -5.32 12.06 -1.79
N TYR A 19 -5.14 11.58 -3.03
CA TYR A 19 -6.17 10.85 -3.79
C TYR A 19 -6.19 9.34 -3.48
N GLU A 20 -6.03 8.97 -2.21
CA GLU A 20 -6.06 7.57 -1.74
C GLU A 20 -5.22 6.61 -2.62
N ASN A 21 -3.94 6.94 -2.77
CA ASN A 21 -3.04 6.24 -3.69
C ASN A 21 -2.97 4.73 -3.41
N LEU A 22 -2.94 3.92 -4.47
CA LEU A 22 -2.65 2.49 -4.41
C LEU A 22 -1.19 2.21 -4.78
N PHE A 23 -0.48 1.54 -3.88
CA PHE A 23 0.84 0.96 -4.09
C PHE A 23 0.72 -0.56 -4.02
N CYS A 24 0.97 -1.28 -5.12
CA CYS A 24 0.81 -2.73 -5.13
C CYS A 24 1.92 -3.52 -5.82
N ASN A 25 2.25 -4.69 -5.28
CA ASN A 25 3.25 -5.63 -5.80
C ASN A 25 4.65 -5.01 -5.96
N ILE A 26 5.15 -4.35 -4.91
CA ILE A 26 6.44 -3.67 -4.93
C ILE A 26 7.40 -4.38 -3.97
N ASP A 27 8.60 -4.67 -4.44
CA ASP A 27 9.73 -5.13 -3.62
C ASP A 27 10.56 -3.91 -3.21
N VAL A 28 10.49 -3.54 -1.93
CA VAL A 28 11.22 -2.37 -1.41
C VAL A 28 12.67 -2.70 -1.06
N GLY A 29 13.11 -3.95 -1.25
CA GLY A 29 14.45 -4.42 -0.87
C GLY A 29 14.59 -4.53 0.64
N GLU A 30 15.60 -3.90 1.22
CA GLU A 30 15.88 -3.95 2.65
C GLU A 30 14.64 -3.59 3.50
N GLY A 31 13.87 -2.58 3.08
CA GLY A 31 12.61 -2.18 3.70
C GLY A 31 12.72 -1.30 4.96
N SER A 32 13.91 -0.81 5.29
CA SER A 32 14.12 0.06 6.46
C SER A 32 13.71 1.51 6.23
N GLN A 33 13.50 1.94 4.98
CA GLN A 33 13.15 3.32 4.61
C GLN A 33 11.70 3.48 4.14
N ILE A 34 10.88 2.43 4.20
CA ILE A 34 9.54 2.39 3.59
C ILE A 34 8.65 3.61 3.95
N TRP A 35 8.71 4.09 5.19
CA TRP A 35 7.92 5.23 5.69
C TRP A 35 8.69 6.56 5.75
N ARG A 36 9.88 6.64 5.15
CA ARG A 36 10.62 7.89 5.04
C ARG A 36 9.96 8.76 3.97
N CYS A 37 9.57 9.96 4.35
CA CYS A 37 8.91 10.91 3.45
C CYS A 37 9.43 12.33 3.71
N GLY A 38 9.51 13.13 2.66
CA GLY A 38 9.90 14.55 2.74
C GLY A 38 8.71 15.50 2.94
N GLY A 39 8.93 16.78 2.65
CA GLY A 39 7.91 17.83 2.63
C GLY A 39 7.60 18.46 3.99
N GLY A 40 7.07 19.69 3.94
CA GLY A 40 6.74 20.49 5.13
C GLY A 40 5.71 19.83 6.05
N ARG A 41 5.79 20.16 7.36
CA ARG A 41 4.88 19.63 8.39
C ARG A 41 3.43 20.07 8.17
N ASP A 42 3.24 21.23 7.55
CA ASP A 42 1.93 21.86 7.36
C ASP A 42 1.17 21.35 6.12
N LEU A 43 1.73 20.36 5.41
CA LEU A 43 1.12 19.81 4.19
C LEU A 43 0.13 18.67 4.44
N GLY A 44 -0.07 18.27 5.71
CA GLY A 44 -0.96 17.17 6.10
C GLY A 44 -0.24 15.83 6.27
N LYS A 45 -1.01 14.73 6.23
CA LYS A 45 -0.51 13.35 6.38
C LYS A 45 -0.68 12.56 5.08
N HIS A 46 0.19 11.58 4.85
CA HIS A 46 0.07 10.67 3.72
C HIS A 46 -1.16 9.77 3.89
N ARG A 47 -1.83 9.51 2.76
CA ARG A 47 -2.94 8.54 2.68
C ARG A 47 -2.73 7.58 1.54
N GLY A 48 -3.25 6.37 1.69
CA GLY A 48 -3.18 5.36 0.64
C GLY A 48 -3.23 3.92 1.13
N THR A 49 -3.28 3.01 0.17
CA THR A 49 -3.28 1.57 0.39
C THR A 49 -1.96 0.97 -0.08
N PHE A 50 -1.29 0.26 0.82
CA PHE A 50 -0.07 -0.50 0.58
C PHE A 50 -0.43 -1.98 0.54
N TRP A 51 -0.33 -2.58 -0.63
CA TRP A 51 -0.82 -3.92 -0.92
C TRP A 51 0.31 -4.82 -1.44
N CYS A 52 0.52 -5.98 -0.83
CA CYS A 52 1.53 -6.94 -1.29
C CYS A 52 2.93 -6.29 -1.41
N ILE A 53 3.40 -5.66 -0.32
CA ILE A 53 4.73 -5.05 -0.27
C ILE A 53 5.74 -6.06 0.27
N ARG A 54 6.76 -6.35 -0.53
CA ARG A 54 7.82 -7.32 -0.22
C ARG A 54 9.04 -6.59 0.31
N SER A 55 9.71 -7.20 1.29
CA SER A 55 10.92 -6.67 1.90
C SER A 55 11.74 -7.79 2.53
N GLU A 56 13.04 -7.55 2.68
CA GLU A 56 13.95 -8.44 3.40
C GLU A 56 13.67 -8.38 4.91
N LYS A 57 13.53 -7.16 5.46
CA LYS A 57 13.22 -6.93 6.88
C LYS A 57 11.71 -6.89 7.13
N GLU A 58 11.34 -7.03 8.40
CA GLU A 58 9.97 -6.79 8.81
C GLU A 58 9.58 -5.32 8.64
N ILE A 59 8.41 -5.11 8.04
CA ILE A 59 7.76 -3.81 7.91
C ILE A 59 7.05 -3.53 9.23
N LYS A 60 7.51 -2.49 9.91
CA LYS A 60 6.85 -1.92 11.09
C LYS A 60 5.67 -1.05 10.66
N TRP A 61 4.73 -0.81 11.57
CA TRP A 61 3.64 0.14 11.32
C TRP A 61 4.19 1.56 11.04
N PRO A 62 3.55 2.35 10.14
CA PRO A 62 3.97 3.73 9.89
C PRO A 62 4.03 4.56 11.16
N ASN A 63 5.03 5.44 11.23
CA ASN A 63 5.14 6.39 12.32
C ASN A 63 4.10 7.52 12.18
N SER A 64 3.92 8.30 13.25
CA SER A 64 2.96 9.42 13.31
C SER A 64 3.23 10.52 12.27
N ASN A 65 4.46 10.68 11.78
CA ASN A 65 4.78 11.66 10.75
C ASN A 65 4.26 11.25 9.37
N PHE A 66 4.15 9.95 9.10
CA PHE A 66 3.63 9.44 7.85
C PHE A 66 2.10 9.64 7.75
N GLY A 67 1.35 9.08 8.70
CA GLY A 67 -0.13 9.10 8.68
C GLY A 67 -0.74 7.75 9.04
N PRO A 68 -0.46 7.20 10.23
CA PRO A 68 -0.82 5.83 10.56
C PRO A 68 -2.33 5.59 10.62
N GLY A 69 -3.14 6.61 10.92
CA GLY A 69 -4.60 6.50 10.96
C GLY A 69 -5.28 6.73 9.60
N SER A 70 -4.51 6.87 8.52
CA SER A 70 -5.03 7.21 7.20
C SER A 70 -4.47 6.33 6.09
N VAL A 71 -3.98 5.14 6.44
CA VAL A 71 -3.41 4.19 5.50
C VAL A 71 -3.90 2.78 5.79
N ASN A 72 -4.00 2.01 4.72
CA ASN A 72 -4.26 0.57 4.79
C ASN A 72 -2.98 -0.17 4.43
N VAL A 73 -2.59 -1.17 5.24
CA VAL A 73 -1.44 -2.02 4.95
C VAL A 73 -1.89 -3.47 4.93
N VAL A 74 -1.79 -4.11 3.77
CA VAL A 74 -2.30 -5.47 3.53
C VAL A 74 -1.23 -6.28 2.81
N GLY A 75 -0.87 -7.43 3.34
CA GLY A 75 0.12 -8.30 2.70
C GLY A 75 1.54 -7.78 2.80
N VAL A 76 2.10 -7.77 4.01
CA VAL A 76 3.47 -7.32 4.27
C VAL A 76 4.16 -8.30 5.21
N LYS A 77 5.49 -8.41 5.11
CA LYS A 77 6.29 -9.17 6.07
C LYS A 77 6.28 -8.43 7.42
N THR A 78 5.57 -8.93 8.42
CA THR A 78 5.50 -8.30 9.75
C THR A 78 5.20 -9.32 10.85
N SER A 79 5.72 -9.10 12.06
CA SER A 79 5.36 -9.84 13.27
C SER A 79 4.12 -9.28 13.98
N SER A 80 3.63 -8.11 13.56
CA SER A 80 2.44 -7.49 14.15
C SER A 80 1.18 -8.31 13.87
N LYS A 81 0.29 -8.46 14.86
CA LYS A 81 -1.02 -9.08 14.63
C LYS A 81 -1.88 -8.21 13.69
N SER A 82 -2.75 -8.85 12.92
CA SER A 82 -3.75 -8.16 12.11
C SER A 82 -4.67 -7.32 12.98
N VAL A 83 -5.02 -6.13 12.51
CA VAL A 83 -5.96 -5.19 13.13
C VAL A 83 -6.85 -4.65 12.01
N LYS A 84 -8.16 -4.73 12.16
CA LYS A 84 -9.13 -4.31 11.15
C LYS A 84 -10.11 -3.31 11.76
N ASP A 85 -9.59 -2.19 12.21
CA ASP A 85 -10.38 -1.10 12.77
C ASP A 85 -10.77 -0.11 11.66
N LEU A 86 -12.07 -0.02 11.38
CA LEU A 86 -12.64 0.87 10.36
C LEU A 86 -12.41 2.35 10.66
N SER A 87 -12.14 2.70 11.92
CA SER A 87 -11.92 4.07 12.38
C SER A 87 -10.44 4.41 12.61
N GLY A 88 -9.53 3.46 12.34
CA GLY A 88 -8.15 3.60 12.75
C GLY A 88 -7.20 2.69 11.99
N LYS A 89 -6.53 1.80 12.73
CA LYS A 89 -5.47 0.97 12.18
C LYS A 89 -6.05 -0.17 11.33
N TRP A 90 -5.73 -0.16 10.04
CA TRP A 90 -6.00 -1.28 9.13
C TRP A 90 -4.71 -1.98 8.69
N LEU A 91 -4.40 -3.08 9.37
CA LEU A 91 -3.28 -3.98 9.10
C LEU A 91 -3.79 -5.41 8.89
N GLU A 92 -3.51 -5.98 7.73
CA GLU A 92 -3.72 -7.41 7.48
C GLU A 92 -2.35 -8.08 7.34
N ASN A 93 -1.94 -8.80 8.40
CA ASN A 93 -0.72 -9.59 8.41
C ASN A 93 -0.94 -10.89 7.61
N ILE A 94 -0.67 -10.77 6.32
CA ILE A 94 -0.66 -11.87 5.35
C ILE A 94 0.76 -11.84 4.75
N PRO A 95 1.49 -12.98 4.68
CA PRO A 95 2.75 -13.02 3.96
C PRO A 95 2.55 -12.53 2.52
N PRO A 96 3.39 -11.61 2.01
CA PRO A 96 3.17 -11.00 0.69
C PRO A 96 3.21 -12.03 -0.45
N ASP A 97 3.92 -13.15 -0.27
CA ASP A 97 3.98 -14.21 -1.28
C ASP A 97 2.72 -15.07 -1.33
N GLU A 98 1.94 -15.11 -0.25
CA GLU A 98 0.66 -15.82 -0.13
C GLU A 98 -0.54 -14.94 -0.51
N LEU A 99 -0.38 -13.61 -0.53
CA LEU A 99 -1.46 -12.69 -0.88
C LEU A 99 -1.81 -12.77 -2.37
N TYR A 100 -3.11 -12.88 -2.67
CA TYR A 100 -3.65 -12.86 -4.02
C TYR A 100 -4.84 -11.90 -4.14
N PRO A 101 -4.95 -11.11 -5.23
CA PRO A 101 -3.96 -10.93 -6.30
C PRO A 101 -2.75 -10.12 -5.81
N LYS A 102 -1.56 -10.38 -6.34
CA LYS A 102 -0.37 -9.56 -6.01
C LYS A 102 -0.51 -8.13 -6.56
N ASP A 103 -0.89 -8.00 -7.83
CA ASP A 103 -1.21 -6.72 -8.48
C ASP A 103 -2.71 -6.42 -8.39
N LEU A 104 -3.13 -5.77 -7.30
CA LEU A 104 -4.53 -5.40 -7.09
C LEU A 104 -5.07 -4.47 -8.17
N HIS A 105 -4.25 -3.52 -8.66
CA HIS A 105 -4.66 -2.60 -9.72
C HIS A 105 -5.01 -3.35 -11.01
N ALA A 106 -4.19 -4.31 -11.43
CA ALA A 106 -4.46 -5.13 -12.61
C ALA A 106 -5.76 -5.93 -12.47
N ALA A 107 -5.96 -6.56 -11.30
CA ALA A 107 -7.18 -7.33 -11.04
C ALA A 107 -8.44 -6.44 -11.09
N GLN A 108 -8.39 -5.26 -10.46
CA GLN A 108 -9.49 -4.29 -10.51
C GLN A 108 -9.75 -3.77 -11.94
N LEU A 109 -8.70 -3.49 -12.71
CA LEU A 109 -8.83 -3.06 -14.10
C LEU A 109 -9.48 -4.13 -14.96
N GLN A 110 -9.04 -5.39 -14.84
CA GLN A 110 -9.63 -6.51 -15.57
C GLN A 110 -11.12 -6.67 -15.25
N LEU A 111 -11.51 -6.53 -13.99
CA LEU A 111 -12.93 -6.56 -13.59
C LEU A 111 -13.74 -5.44 -14.22
N ARG A 112 -13.19 -4.21 -14.27
CA ARG A 112 -13.85 -3.06 -14.92
C ARG A 112 -14.05 -3.29 -16.41
N LEU A 113 -13.01 -3.76 -17.11
CA LEU A 113 -13.06 -4.04 -18.54
C LEU A 113 -14.06 -5.15 -18.88
N ARG A 114 -14.11 -6.22 -18.07
CA ARG A 114 -15.08 -7.32 -18.25
C ARG A 114 -16.53 -6.88 -18.07
N LYS A 115 -16.79 -5.94 -17.14
CA LYS A 115 -18.14 -5.37 -16.98
C LYS A 115 -18.51 -4.51 -18.19
N SER A 116 -17.58 -3.71 -18.70
CA SER A 116 -17.78 -2.87 -19.89
C SER A 116 -18.09 -3.72 -21.14
N SER A 117 -17.36 -4.82 -21.36
CA SER A 117 -17.63 -5.70 -22.51
C SER A 117 -19.01 -6.37 -22.42
N LYS A 118 -19.44 -6.82 -21.24
CA LYS A 118 -20.80 -7.37 -21.03
C LYS A 118 -21.91 -6.34 -21.24
N LEU A 119 -21.65 -5.06 -21.01
CA LEU A 119 -22.62 -3.98 -21.22
C LEU A 119 -22.74 -3.61 -22.70
N ARG A 120 -21.64 -3.73 -23.47
CA ARG A 120 -21.60 -3.43 -24.92
C ARG A 120 -22.09 -4.57 -25.81
N SER A 121 -22.18 -5.79 -25.28
CA SER A 121 -22.71 -6.96 -26.00
C SER A 121 -24.21 -7.19 -25.73
N ARG A 122 -24.89 -6.20 -25.14
CA ARG A 122 -26.34 -6.12 -24.93
C ARG A 122 -26.87 -4.95 -25.73
#